data_AF-A0A1A6B1G7-F1
#
_entry.id   AF-A0A1A6B1G7-F1
#
_cell.length_a   1.000
_cell.length_b   1.000
_cell.length_c   1.000
_cell.angle_alpha   90.00
_cell.angle_beta   90.00
_cell.angle_gamma   90.00
#
_symmetry.space_group_name_H-M   'P 1'
#
loop_
_entity.id
_entity.type
_entity.pdbx_description
1 polymer ?
#
loop_
_entity_poly.entity_id
_entity_poly.type
_entity_poly.pdbx_seq_one_letter_code
_entity_poly.pdbx_strand_id
1 'polypeptide(L)' 'MGYYGYGMMGYGWGLFMMICMIALTILAAVALIRYLHQSSKPNNQIAGNNNALNILNERYARGELTEEEYRNKKTQIQS' A
#
# COMPACT_ATOMS: atom_id res chain seq x y z
N MET A 1 -1.51 -1.14 59.43
CA MET A 1 -2.60 -0.18 59.15
C MET A 1 -2.48 0.28 57.70
N GLY A 2 -3.45 -0.09 56.86
CA GLY A 2 -3.82 0.63 55.64
C GLY A 2 -2.88 0.66 54.42
N TYR A 3 -2.70 -0.46 53.72
CA TYR A 3 -2.31 -0.44 52.29
C TYR A 3 -3.56 -0.27 51.41
N TYR A 4 -4.20 0.90 51.48
CA TYR A 4 -5.35 1.21 50.64
C TYR A 4 -5.22 2.63 50.08
N GLY A 5 -4.26 2.80 49.16
CA GLY A 5 -3.97 4.10 48.53
C GLY A 5 -3.73 4.06 47.02
N TYR A 6 -3.86 2.90 46.36
CA TYR A 6 -3.63 2.76 44.91
C TYR A 6 -4.88 2.34 44.11
N GLY A 7 -6.04 2.33 44.76
CA GLY A 7 -7.31 1.89 44.17
C GLY A 7 -8.16 2.98 43.53
N MET A 8 -7.66 4.21 43.35
CA MET A 8 -8.48 5.27 42.71
C MET A 8 -7.71 6.12 41.70
N MET A 9 -6.38 6.21 41.85
CA MET A 9 -5.47 6.82 40.86
C MET A 9 -4.78 5.79 39.95
N GLY A 10 -5.16 4.51 40.05
CA GLY A 10 -4.67 3.42 39.19
C GLY A 10 -5.67 2.96 38.13
N TYR A 11 -6.98 3.21 38.33
CA TYR A 11 -8.02 2.74 37.41
C TYR A 11 -8.02 3.48 36.08
N GLY A 12 -7.79 4.80 36.08
CA GLY A 12 -7.69 5.59 34.84
C GLY A 12 -6.42 5.28 34.04
N TRP A 13 -5.28 5.13 34.73
CA TRP A 13 -4.00 4.80 34.10
C TRP A 13 -3.96 3.36 33.58
N GLY A 14 -4.54 2.41 34.33
CA GLY A 14 -4.68 1.02 33.90
C GLY A 14 -5.60 0.86 32.69
N LEU A 15 -6.75 1.55 32.68
CA LEU A 15 -7.65 1.59 31.52
C LEU A 15 -6.98 2.22 30.31
N PHE A 16 -6.25 3.32 30.50
CA PHE A 16 -5.51 3.98 29.42
C PHE A 16 -4.45 3.06 28.81
N MET A 17 -3.64 2.38 29.63
CA MET A 17 -2.66 1.40 29.16
C MET A 17 -3.30 0.24 28.39
N MET A 18 -4.44 -0.28 28.87
CA MET A 18 -5.18 -1.34 28.18
C MET A 18 -5.67 -0.88 26.80
N ILE A 19 -6.26 0.32 26.72
CA ILE A 19 -6.74 0.90 25.46
C ILE A 19 -5.57 1.16 24.51
N CYS A 20 -4.43 1.67 25.01
CA CYS A 20 -3.22 1.86 24.21
C CYS A 20 -2.70 0.56 23.62
N MET A 21 -2.66 -0.53 24.38
CA MET A 21 -2.24 -1.85 23.88
C MET A 21 -3.17 -2.38 22.79
N ILE A 22 -4.49 -2.22 22.96
CA ILE A 22 -5.48 -2.58 21.94
C ILE A 22 -5.27 -1.73 20.67
N ALA A 23 -5.11 -0.42 20.82
CA ALA A 23 -4.88 0.50 19.72
C ALA A 23 -3.59 0.17 18.95
N LEU A 24 -2.51 -0.18 19.65
CA LEU A 24 -1.23 -0.60 19.06
C LEU A 24 -1.39 -1.87 18.23
N THR A 25 -2.14 -2.85 18.76
CA THR A 25 -2.43 -4.11 18.06
C THR A 25 -3.22 -3.87 16.78
N ILE A 26 -4.24 -3.01 16.84
CA ILE A 26 -5.03 -2.62 15.67
C ILE A 26 -4.16 -1.88 14.65
N LEU A 27 -3.34 -0.93 15.10
CA LEU A 27 -2.40 -0.20 14.24
C LEU A 27 -1.42 -1.15 13.54
N ALA A 28 -0.86 -2.12 14.25
CA ALA A 28 0.03 -3.12 13.68
C ALA A 28 -0.68 -3.99 12.62
N ALA A 29 -1.90 -4.46 12.91
CA ALA A 29 -2.69 -5.23 11.96
C ALA A 29 -3.04 -4.40 10.70
N VAL A 30 -3.50 -3.16 10.89
CA VAL A 30 -3.80 -2.24 9.78
C VAL A 30 -2.55 -1.91 8.98
N ALA A 31 -1.41 -1.68 9.63
CA ALA A 31 -0.13 -1.43 8.97
C ALA A 31 0.31 -2.63 8.13
N LEU A 32 0.14 -3.86 8.64
CA LEU A 32 0.47 -5.09 7.94
C LEU A 32 -0.43 -5.30 6.71
N ILE A 33 -1.74 -5.11 6.87
CA ILE A 33 -2.71 -5.15 5.76
C ILE A 33 -2.42 -4.05 4.74
N ARG A 34 -2.08 -2.85 5.20
CA ARG A 34 -1.74 -1.72 4.34
C ARG A 34 -0.43 -1.97 3.62
N TYR A 35 0.58 -2.57 4.25
CA TYR A 35 1.86 -2.90 3.62
C TYR A 35 1.70 -4.00 2.56
N LEU A 36 0.87 -5.00 2.83
CA LEU A 36 0.50 -6.04 1.86
C LEU A 36 -0.28 -5.45 0.67
N HIS A 37 -1.27 -4.60 0.92
CA HIS A 37 -2.02 -3.92 -0.15
C HIS A 37 -1.22 -2.84 -0.87
N GLN A 38 -0.26 -2.20 -0.21
CA GLN A 38 0.62 -1.19 -0.79
C GLN A 38 1.74 -1.84 -1.60
N SER A 39 2.10 -3.09 -1.30
CA SER A 39 2.91 -3.93 -2.19
C SER A 39 2.14 -4.31 -3.48
N SER A 40 0.80 -4.30 -3.43
CA SER A 40 -0.09 -4.44 -4.60
C SER A 40 -0.49 -3.10 -5.23
N LYS A 41 -0.09 -1.96 -4.66
CA LYS A 41 -0.02 -0.71 -5.41
C LYS A 41 1.37 -0.68 -6.03
N PRO A 42 1.55 -1.15 -7.27
CA PRO A 42 2.78 -0.80 -7.94
C PRO A 42 2.88 0.71 -7.88
N ASN A 43 4.06 1.19 -7.53
CA ASN A 43 4.49 2.55 -7.80
C ASN A 43 3.91 2.95 -9.17
N ASN A 44 2.85 3.75 -9.18
CA ASN A 44 1.90 3.86 -10.30
C ASN A 44 2.52 4.56 -11.52
N GLN A 45 3.81 4.85 -11.44
CA GLN A 45 4.68 5.40 -12.46
C GLN A 45 5.35 4.28 -13.27
N ILE A 46 5.65 3.12 -12.67
CA ILE A 46 6.34 2.00 -13.34
C ILE A 46 5.34 0.96 -13.88
N ALA A 47 4.26 0.64 -13.16
CA ALA A 47 3.26 -0.30 -13.68
C ALA A 47 2.37 0.28 -14.78
N GLY A 48 2.14 1.60 -14.79
CA GLY A 48 1.52 2.26 -15.93
C GLY A 48 2.32 2.05 -17.21
N ASN A 49 3.65 2.12 -17.11
CA ASN A 49 4.58 1.88 -18.22
C ASN A 49 4.53 0.44 -18.73
N ASN A 50 4.58 -0.53 -17.81
CA ASN A 50 4.52 -1.94 -18.18
C ASN A 50 3.17 -2.31 -18.82
N ASN A 51 2.06 -1.79 -18.29
CA ASN A 51 0.73 -1.99 -18.88
C ASN A 51 0.60 -1.33 -20.25
N ALA A 52 1.12 -0.10 -20.42
CA ALA A 52 1.09 0.60 -21.70
C ALA A 52 1.91 -0.12 -22.78
N LEU A 53 3.10 -0.63 -22.44
CA LEU A 53 3.91 -1.46 -23.34
C LEU A 53 3.21 -2.78 -23.69
N ASN A 54 2.55 -3.42 -22.73
CA ASN A 54 1.87 -4.70 -22.98
C ASN A 54 0.67 -4.52 -23.95
N ILE A 55 -0.12 -3.45 -23.74
CA ILE A 55 -1.22 -3.08 -24.64
C ILE A 55 -0.69 -2.72 -26.04
N LEU A 56 0.44 -2.02 -26.12
CA LEU A 56 1.07 -1.66 -27.40
C LEU A 56 1.54 -2.90 -28.17
N ASN A 57 2.19 -3.85 -27.50
CA ASN A 57 2.65 -5.12 -28.08
C ASN A 57 1.48 -5.97 -28.59
N GLU A 58 0.39 -6.05 -27.83
CA GLU A 58 -0.79 -6.83 -28.22
C GLU A 58 -1.43 -6.30 -29.51
N ARG A 59 -1.51 -4.97 -29.67
CA ARG A 59 -2.06 -4.35 -30.89
C ARG A 59 -1.13 -4.49 -32.10
N TYR A 60 0.18 -4.45 -31.87
CA TYR A 60 1.15 -4.74 -32.92
C TYR A 60 1.07 -6.20 -33.38
N ALA A 61 0.93 -7.15 -32.45
CA ALA A 61 0.75 -8.56 -32.77
C ALA A 61 -0.57 -8.86 -33.50
N ARG A 62 -1.62 -8.08 -33.22
CA ARG A 62 -2.89 -8.10 -33.96
C ARG A 62 -2.80 -7.47 -35.35
N GLY A 63 -1.69 -6.80 -35.69
CA GLY A 63 -1.52 -6.08 -36.95
C GLY A 63 -2.34 -4.79 -37.04
N GLU A 64 -2.92 -4.33 -35.93
CA GLU A 64 -3.70 -3.08 -35.86
C GLU A 64 -2.80 -1.83 -35.83
N LEU A 65 -1.49 -2.02 -35.61
CA LEU A 65 -0.51 -0.96 -35.48
C LEU A 65 0.64 -1.17 -36.47
N THR A 66 1.03 -0.11 -37.17
CA THR A 66 2.19 -0.16 -38.07
C THR A 66 3.52 -0.08 -37.31
N GLU A 67 4.60 -0.59 -37.90
CA GLU A 67 5.93 -0.64 -37.26
C GLU A 67 6.46 0.75 -36.88
N GLU A 68 6.16 1.77 -37.69
CA GLU A 68 6.51 3.16 -37.38
C GLU A 68 5.77 3.69 -36.14
N GLU A 69 4.47 3.44 -36.05
CA GLU A 69 3.65 3.83 -34.91
C GLU A 69 4.07 3.09 -33.63
N TYR A 70 4.43 1.82 -33.75
CA TYR A 70 4.96 1.02 -32.64
C TYR A 70 6.25 1.61 -32.10
N ARG A 71 7.20 1.93 -32.98
CA ARG A 71 8.49 2.51 -32.61
C ARG A 71 8.33 3.86 -31.91
N ASN A 72 7.53 4.76 -32.47
CA ASN A 72 7.30 6.10 -31.92
C ASN A 72 6.67 6.06 -30.51
N LYS A 73 5.67 5.19 -30.31
CA LYS A 73 5.02 5.04 -29.00
C LYS A 73 5.94 4.38 -27.98
N LYS A 74 6.77 3.41 -28.40
CA LYS A 74 7.75 2.75 -27.52
C LYS A 74 8.78 3.75 -26.97
N THR A 75 9.32 4.65 -27.79
CA THR A 75 10.28 5.67 -27.34
C THR A 75 9.65 6.68 -26.38
N GLN A 76 8.39 7.08 -26.59
CA GLN A 76 7.67 7.99 -25.69
C GLN A 76 7.36 7.38 -24.32
N ILE A 77 7.16 6.05 -24.25
CA ILE A 77 6.90 5.34 -23.01
C ILE A 77 8.22 5.07 -22.26
N GLN A 78 9.34 4.93 -22.98
CA GLN A 78 10.65 4.67 -22.39
C GLN A 78 11.43 5.93 -21.96
N SER A 79 11.00 7.13 -22.37
CA SER A 79 11.56 8.43 -21.97
C SER A 79 10.99 8.92 -20.65
#